data_AF-A0A519DNT1-F1
#
_entry.id   AF-A0A519DNT1-F1
#
_cell.length_a   1.000
_cell.length_b   1.000
_cell.length_c   1.000
_cell.angle_alpha   90.00
_cell.angle_beta   90.00
_cell.angle_gamma   90.00
#
_symmetry.space_group_name_H-M   'P 1'
#
loop_
_entity.id
_entity.type
_entity.pdbx_description
1 polymer ?
#
loop_
_entity_poly.entity_id
_entity_poly.type
_entity_poly.pdbx_seq_one_letter_code
_entity_poly.pdbx_strand_id
1 'polypeptide(L)'
;MSMIDRFGRIADTYVREKSKLLESEEERRRVHMGQPFWPTEALRDSIIFAAMMMVLAFYCWLIPPPLHSAADPFAQAGFVFPDWYVLFSYGYLRWGEYLPQFVIPAGPIGAFLGSPVISWNAAWWGAFLTGFPVGILTLPPFLGGREKRGVEDPWFATAGAVYLAHVWFISVFSINIFLELYAKDRSDFCWANTHHIFDCGRQAPWTAEVFNAIPWILTAIFIFTLLYFGVRWFLLNSIGARLTPALGKQVAIGSLVVAVLISAATWPIYEGGFWDYGGLGAMDEVEELEDMRGQPSDTLVYYEKGDDWADWEDRCLTFSDSSNLGCHSRGLLVGVGNLPTYTEHIDGLR
;
A
#
# COMPACT_ATOMS: atom_id res chain seq x y z
N MET A 1 13.88 -6.20 39.02
CA MET A 1 12.55 -5.66 38.65
C MET A 1 12.07 -6.36 37.39
N SER A 2 10.93 -7.04 37.47
CA SER A 2 10.35 -7.77 36.36
C SER A 2 9.80 -6.79 35.31
N MET A 3 9.71 -7.21 34.05
CA MET A 3 9.10 -6.43 32.96
C MET A 3 7.68 -5.97 33.31
N ILE A 4 6.95 -6.81 34.05
CA ILE A 4 5.57 -6.55 34.51
C ILE A 4 5.50 -5.36 35.48
N ASP A 5 6.49 -5.21 36.38
CA ASP A 5 6.55 -4.07 37.31
C ASP A 5 6.82 -2.75 36.57
N ARG A 6 7.57 -2.81 35.46
CA ARG A 6 7.82 -1.65 34.61
C ARG A 6 6.55 -1.22 33.88
N PHE A 7 5.81 -2.18 33.30
CA PHE A 7 4.53 -1.89 32.64
C PHE A 7 3.47 -1.37 33.61
N GLY A 8 3.39 -1.93 34.83
CA GLY A 8 2.47 -1.45 35.86
C GLY A 8 2.75 0.00 36.26
N ARG A 9 4.02 0.37 36.43
CA ARG A 9 4.41 1.75 36.74
C ARG A 9 4.11 2.72 35.60
N ILE A 10 4.33 2.29 34.37
CA ILE A 10 4.00 3.07 33.16
C ILE A 10 2.48 3.32 33.11
N ALA A 11 1.67 2.28 33.30
CA ALA A 11 0.20 2.40 33.33
C ALA A 11 -0.27 3.35 34.45
N ASP A 12 0.32 3.25 35.64
CA ASP A 12 -0.03 4.11 36.78
C ASP A 12 0.35 5.58 36.52
N THR A 13 1.51 5.83 35.90
CA THR A 13 1.86 7.18 35.42
C THR A 13 0.87 7.70 34.39
N TYR A 14 0.41 6.87 33.45
CA TYR A 14 -0.60 7.27 32.48
C TYR A 14 -1.96 7.59 33.13
N VAL A 15 -2.41 6.78 34.09
CA VAL A 15 -3.69 6.99 34.78
C VAL A 15 -3.66 8.28 35.61
N ARG A 16 -2.55 8.53 36.32
CA ARG A 16 -2.37 9.76 37.09
C ARG A 16 -2.26 11.00 36.21
N GLU A 17 -1.56 10.91 35.09
CA GLU A 17 -1.48 12.03 34.16
C GLU A 17 -2.85 12.29 33.52
N LYS A 18 -3.59 11.24 33.16
CA LYS A 18 -4.98 11.35 32.67
C LYS A 18 -5.89 12.04 33.68
N SER A 19 -5.85 11.66 34.96
CA SER A 19 -6.70 12.30 35.98
C SER A 19 -6.36 13.78 36.15
N LYS A 20 -5.06 14.11 36.19
CA LYS A 20 -4.58 15.50 36.24
C LYS A 20 -5.02 16.32 35.03
N LEU A 21 -5.11 15.71 33.85
CA LEU A 21 -5.56 16.35 32.60
C LEU A 21 -7.08 16.49 32.48
N LEU A 22 -7.85 15.70 33.24
CA LEU A 22 -9.29 15.85 33.38
C LEU A 22 -9.65 16.97 34.37
N GLU A 23 -8.81 17.17 35.39
CA GLU A 23 -8.97 18.23 36.40
C GLU A 23 -8.41 19.59 35.96
N SER A 24 -7.63 19.66 34.88
CA SER A 24 -7.02 20.91 34.41
C SER A 24 -8.00 21.82 33.67
N GLU A 25 -7.85 23.15 33.86
CA GLU A 25 -8.65 24.22 33.23
C GLU A 25 -8.80 24.13 31.70
N GLU A 26 -9.86 24.76 31.21
CA GLU A 26 -10.30 24.78 29.80
C GLU A 26 -9.30 25.45 28.84
N GLU A 27 -8.54 26.45 29.30
CA GLU A 27 -7.52 27.16 28.52
C GLU A 27 -6.10 26.88 29.04
N ARG A 28 -5.31 26.10 28.30
CA ARG A 28 -3.91 25.82 28.67
C ARG A 28 -2.98 26.93 28.17
N ARG A 29 -2.69 27.92 29.00
CA ARG A 29 -1.61 28.89 28.72
C ARG A 29 -0.24 28.24 28.92
N ARG A 30 0.39 27.82 27.82
CA ARG A 30 1.79 27.39 27.86
C ARG A 30 2.68 28.61 27.79
N VAL A 31 3.53 28.80 28.80
CA VAL A 31 4.75 29.58 28.63
C VAL A 31 5.57 28.91 27.53
N HIS A 32 5.94 29.67 26.50
CA HIS A 32 6.86 29.19 25.46
C HIS A 32 8.20 28.88 26.13
N MET A 33 8.40 27.61 26.45
CA MET A 33 9.68 27.09 26.92
C MET A 33 10.45 26.65 25.68
N GLY A 34 11.53 27.35 25.34
CA GLY A 34 12.33 27.06 24.17
C GLY A 34 13.71 27.72 24.25
N GLN A 35 14.59 27.33 23.34
CA GLN A 35 15.87 28.00 23.14
C GLN A 35 15.68 29.16 22.15
N PRO A 36 16.53 30.21 22.19
CA PRO A 36 16.48 31.25 21.17
C PRO A 36 16.67 30.63 19.78
N PHE A 37 15.94 31.17 18.80
CA PHE A 37 15.98 30.68 17.41
C PHE A 37 17.43 30.62 16.87
N TRP A 38 18.24 31.62 17.21
CA TRP A 38 19.65 31.68 16.85
C TRP A 38 20.56 31.54 18.09
N PRO A 39 21.65 30.76 18.01
CA PRO A 39 22.07 29.93 16.87
C PRO A 39 21.50 28.50 16.91
N THR A 40 20.94 28.08 18.03
CA THR A 40 20.75 26.65 18.31
C THR A 40 19.67 25.99 17.47
N GLU A 41 18.49 26.59 17.37
CA GLU A 41 17.39 26.04 16.56
C GLU A 41 17.72 26.12 15.06
N ALA A 42 18.26 27.26 14.60
CA ALA A 42 18.69 27.44 13.21
C ALA A 42 19.77 26.44 12.77
N LEU A 43 20.75 26.16 13.63
CA LEU A 43 21.78 25.14 13.36
C LEU A 43 21.16 23.74 13.28
N ARG A 44 20.29 23.37 14.22
CA ARG A 44 19.60 22.07 14.24
C ARG A 44 18.80 21.87 12.95
N ASP A 45 18.00 22.85 12.57
CA ASP A 45 17.12 22.74 11.41
C ASP A 45 17.92 22.73 10.10
N SER A 46 19.06 23.43 10.05
CA SER A 46 19.99 23.36 8.91
C SER A 46 20.62 21.98 8.74
N ILE A 47 21.00 21.31 9.85
CA ILE A 47 21.52 19.94 9.83
C ILE A 47 20.44 18.96 9.34
N ILE A 48 19.20 19.09 9.85
CA ILE A 48 18.08 18.26 9.42
C ILE A 48 17.80 18.47 7.93
N PHE A 49 17.78 19.72 7.47
CA PHE A 49 17.58 20.05 6.06
C PHE A 49 18.68 19.44 5.16
N ALA A 50 19.96 19.59 5.55
CA ALA A 50 21.07 19.00 4.81
C ALA A 50 20.96 17.46 4.75
N ALA A 51 20.54 16.82 5.84
CA ALA A 51 20.29 15.38 5.87
C ALA A 51 19.14 14.97 4.94
N MET A 52 18.02 15.72 4.94
CA MET A 52 16.90 15.48 4.02
C MET A 52 17.33 15.60 2.55
N MET A 53 18.11 16.64 2.22
CA MET A 53 18.64 16.85 0.87
C MET A 53 19.58 15.72 0.43
N MET A 54 20.43 15.23 1.33
CA MET A 54 21.30 14.09 1.06
C MET A 54 20.50 12.82 0.72
N VAL A 55 19.45 12.52 1.50
CA VAL A 55 18.57 11.37 1.25
C VAL A 55 17.83 11.50 -0.08
N LEU A 56 17.28 12.68 -0.39
CA LEU A 56 16.60 12.92 -1.65
C LEU A 56 17.54 12.77 -2.86
N ALA A 57 18.74 13.34 -2.79
CA ALA A 57 19.74 13.20 -3.84
C ALA A 57 20.17 11.74 -4.03
N PHE A 58 20.30 10.97 -2.93
CA PHE A 58 20.59 9.54 -2.98
C PHE A 58 19.46 8.75 -3.67
N TYR A 59 18.19 9.04 -3.38
CA TYR A 59 17.06 8.39 -4.06
C TYR A 59 16.98 8.75 -5.54
N CYS A 60 17.20 10.01 -5.91
CA CYS A 60 17.26 10.43 -7.32
C CYS A 60 18.36 9.71 -8.10
N TRP A 61 19.47 9.36 -7.44
CA TRP A 61 20.53 8.56 -8.03
C TRP A 61 20.19 7.07 -8.12
N LEU A 62 19.57 6.50 -7.07
CA LEU A 62 19.26 5.08 -7.00
C LEU A 62 18.14 4.66 -7.97
N ILE A 63 17.08 5.47 -8.04
CA ILE A 63 15.89 5.20 -8.85
C ILE A 63 15.60 6.49 -9.64
N PRO A 64 16.31 6.73 -10.76
CA PRO A 64 16.00 7.88 -11.59
C PRO A 64 14.58 7.74 -12.12
N PRO A 65 13.81 8.84 -12.18
CA PRO A 65 12.43 8.78 -12.67
C PRO A 65 12.43 8.23 -14.10
N PRO A 66 11.57 7.25 -14.42
CA PRO A 66 11.46 6.75 -15.77
C PRO A 66 11.04 7.89 -16.70
N LEU A 67 11.84 8.16 -17.73
CA LEU A 67 11.43 9.05 -18.80
C LEU A 67 10.43 8.29 -19.67
N HIS A 68 9.14 8.50 -19.41
CA HIS A 68 8.09 8.01 -20.29
C HIS A 68 8.20 8.67 -21.67
N SER A 69 7.72 7.97 -22.71
CA SER A 69 7.55 8.56 -24.04
C SER A 69 6.60 9.76 -23.98
N ALA A 70 6.68 10.62 -25.01
CA ALA A 70 5.73 11.72 -25.14
C ALA A 70 4.28 11.20 -25.10
N ALA A 71 3.39 11.98 -24.49
CA ALA A 71 1.98 11.62 -24.39
C ALA A 71 1.37 11.50 -25.79
N ASP A 72 0.79 10.33 -26.08
CA ASP A 72 0.08 10.06 -27.32
C ASP A 72 -1.41 9.89 -27.02
N PRO A 73 -2.30 10.74 -27.57
CA PRO A 73 -3.75 10.61 -27.36
C PRO A 73 -4.37 9.39 -28.06
N PHE A 74 -3.63 8.71 -28.96
CA PHE A 74 -4.12 7.55 -29.72
C PHE A 74 -3.58 6.21 -29.18
N ALA A 75 -2.58 6.24 -28.30
CA ALA A 75 -2.03 5.06 -27.66
C ALA A 75 -2.30 5.12 -26.15
N GLN A 76 -3.12 4.20 -25.66
CA GLN A 76 -3.34 4.04 -24.23
C GLN A 76 -2.17 3.26 -23.64
N ALA A 77 -1.42 3.87 -22.71
CA ALA A 77 -0.46 3.11 -21.92
C ALA A 77 -1.22 2.02 -21.15
N GLY A 78 -0.77 0.76 -21.25
CA GLY A 78 -1.47 -0.39 -20.66
C GLY A 78 -1.75 -0.27 -19.16
N PHE A 79 -0.97 0.55 -18.44
CA PHE A 79 -1.21 0.87 -17.03
C PHE A 79 -0.97 2.35 -16.72
N VAL A 80 -2.04 3.09 -16.41
CA VAL A 80 -1.98 4.49 -15.94
C VAL A 80 -2.48 4.55 -14.50
N PHE A 81 -1.55 4.62 -13.56
CA PHE A 81 -1.84 4.86 -12.15
C PHE A 81 -1.29 6.21 -11.73
N PRO A 82 -1.96 6.91 -10.81
CA PRO A 82 -1.41 8.12 -10.24
C PRO A 82 -0.32 7.79 -9.21
N ASP A 83 0.44 8.81 -8.82
CA ASP A 83 1.47 8.68 -7.80
C ASP A 83 0.92 8.18 -6.45
N TRP A 84 1.81 7.62 -5.63
CA TRP A 84 1.49 6.98 -4.34
C TRP A 84 0.65 7.86 -3.39
N TYR A 85 0.85 9.18 -3.39
CA TYR A 85 0.12 10.12 -2.52
C TYR A 85 -1.30 10.42 -3.01
N VAL A 86 -1.67 9.96 -4.21
CA VAL A 86 -3.00 10.11 -4.84
C VAL A 86 -3.72 8.75 -4.95
N LEU A 87 -3.05 7.62 -4.67
CA LEU A 87 -3.66 6.30 -4.75
C LEU A 87 -4.97 6.19 -3.96
N PHE A 88 -5.07 6.86 -2.80
CA PHE A 88 -6.29 6.84 -2.00
C PHE A 88 -7.51 7.38 -2.78
N SER A 89 -7.35 8.46 -3.56
CA SER A 89 -8.45 9.05 -4.32
C SER A 89 -8.80 8.21 -5.54
N TYR A 90 -7.80 7.58 -6.16
CA TYR A 90 -8.02 6.60 -7.22
C TYR A 90 -8.75 5.35 -6.71
N GLY A 91 -8.45 4.89 -5.49
CA GLY A 91 -9.20 3.82 -4.84
C GLY A 91 -10.68 4.15 -4.65
N TYR A 92 -11.03 5.41 -4.35
CA TYR A 92 -12.43 5.85 -4.30
C TYR A 92 -13.11 5.90 -5.67
N LEU A 93 -12.38 6.22 -6.75
CA LEU A 93 -12.91 6.15 -8.11
C LEU A 93 -13.26 4.71 -8.49
N ARG A 94 -12.36 3.76 -8.22
CA ARG A 94 -12.64 2.32 -8.38
C ARG A 94 -13.80 1.87 -7.50
N TRP A 95 -13.85 2.35 -6.25
CA TRP A 95 -14.96 2.01 -5.37
C TRP A 95 -16.31 2.57 -5.87
N GLY A 96 -16.29 3.72 -6.57
CA GLY A 96 -17.46 4.34 -7.18
C GLY A 96 -18.10 3.53 -8.31
N GLU A 97 -17.37 2.61 -8.94
CA GLU A 97 -17.90 1.70 -9.97
C GLU A 97 -18.92 0.72 -9.40
N TYR A 98 -18.82 0.38 -8.11
CA TYR A 98 -19.76 -0.50 -7.40
C TYR A 98 -21.01 0.20 -6.89
N LEU A 99 -21.04 1.54 -6.92
CA LEU A 99 -22.19 2.30 -6.48
C LEU A 99 -23.22 2.43 -7.61
N PRO A 100 -24.52 2.53 -7.27
CA PRO A 100 -25.57 2.63 -8.27
C PRO A 100 -25.34 3.85 -9.17
N GLN A 101 -25.37 3.60 -10.47
CA GLN A 101 -25.19 4.63 -11.49
C GLN A 101 -26.55 5.04 -12.02
N PHE A 102 -26.82 6.35 -12.01
CA PHE A 102 -28.10 6.87 -12.46
C PHE A 102 -27.93 8.17 -13.22
N VAL A 103 -28.93 8.44 -14.05
CA VAL A 103 -28.94 9.54 -14.99
C VAL A 103 -30.04 10.50 -14.54
N ILE A 104 -29.66 11.67 -14.02
CA ILE A 104 -30.61 12.66 -13.52
C ILE A 104 -30.86 13.71 -14.59
N PRO A 105 -32.12 13.95 -15.01
CA PRO A 105 -32.45 15.07 -15.88
C PRO A 105 -32.17 16.38 -15.13
N ALA A 106 -31.25 17.19 -15.65
CA ALA A 106 -30.68 18.35 -14.94
C ALA A 106 -31.57 19.61 -14.97
N GLY A 107 -32.69 19.57 -15.70
CA GLY A 107 -33.67 20.66 -15.78
C GLY A 107 -33.04 22.01 -16.14
N PRO A 108 -33.48 23.13 -15.54
CA PRO A 108 -32.93 24.46 -15.84
C PRO A 108 -31.46 24.64 -15.40
N ILE A 109 -30.95 23.83 -14.47
CA ILE A 109 -29.54 23.84 -14.04
C ILE A 109 -28.65 23.25 -15.14
N GLY A 110 -29.14 22.23 -15.85
CA GLY A 110 -28.46 21.66 -17.02
C GLY A 110 -28.30 22.64 -18.19
N ALA A 111 -29.29 23.51 -18.40
CA ALA A 111 -29.23 24.56 -19.40
C ALA A 111 -28.16 25.63 -19.08
N PHE A 112 -27.86 25.84 -17.79
CA PHE A 112 -26.79 26.76 -17.35
C PHE A 112 -25.39 26.14 -17.49
N LEU A 113 -25.24 24.84 -17.22
CA LEU A 113 -23.95 24.12 -17.26
C LEU A 113 -23.62 23.50 -18.64
N GLY A 114 -24.51 23.65 -19.62
CA GLY A 114 -24.31 23.13 -20.98
C GLY A 114 -24.49 21.62 -21.11
N SER A 115 -25.01 20.94 -20.09
CA SER A 115 -25.29 19.50 -20.12
C SER A 115 -26.77 19.24 -19.79
N PRO A 116 -27.55 18.57 -20.67
CA PRO A 116 -28.97 18.31 -20.42
C PRO A 116 -29.22 17.33 -19.27
N VAL A 117 -28.17 16.66 -18.80
CA VAL A 117 -28.21 15.51 -17.91
C VAL A 117 -27.01 15.56 -16.96
N ILE A 118 -27.25 15.28 -15.69
CA ILE A 118 -26.19 15.00 -14.71
C ILE A 118 -26.02 13.48 -14.66
N SER A 119 -24.88 12.99 -15.14
CA SER A 119 -24.50 11.59 -15.01
C SER A 119 -23.94 11.35 -13.61
N TRP A 120 -24.71 10.65 -12.78
CA TRP A 120 -24.25 10.15 -11.48
C TRP A 120 -23.53 8.83 -11.70
N ASN A 121 -22.32 8.92 -12.26
CA ASN A 121 -21.48 7.80 -12.65
C ASN A 121 -20.38 7.52 -11.61
N ALA A 122 -19.54 6.51 -11.88
CA ALA A 122 -18.40 6.18 -11.01
C ALA A 122 -17.47 7.37 -10.76
N ALA A 123 -17.24 8.22 -11.78
CA ALA A 123 -16.42 9.41 -11.64
C ALA A 123 -17.01 10.43 -10.65
N TRP A 124 -18.34 10.63 -10.69
CA TRP A 124 -19.03 11.47 -9.71
C TRP A 124 -18.90 10.90 -8.30
N TRP A 125 -19.16 9.60 -8.13
CA TRP A 125 -19.03 8.91 -6.84
C TRP A 125 -17.61 8.99 -6.28
N GLY A 126 -16.59 8.69 -7.09
CA GLY A 126 -15.20 8.75 -6.66
C GLY A 126 -14.75 10.15 -6.29
N ALA A 127 -15.16 11.17 -7.06
CA ALA A 127 -14.87 12.57 -6.74
C ALA A 127 -15.55 12.99 -5.42
N PHE A 128 -16.82 12.65 -5.23
CA PHE A 128 -17.56 12.93 -4.01
C PHE A 128 -16.94 12.23 -2.79
N LEU A 129 -16.64 10.94 -2.92
CA LEU A 129 -16.11 10.12 -1.83
C LEU A 129 -14.68 10.51 -1.42
N THR A 130 -13.85 10.92 -2.38
CA THR A 130 -12.53 11.49 -2.11
C THR A 130 -12.60 12.73 -1.22
N GLY A 131 -13.70 13.47 -1.29
CA GLY A 131 -13.95 14.63 -0.43
C GLY A 131 -14.08 14.28 1.05
N PHE A 132 -14.46 13.05 1.43
CA PHE A 132 -14.66 12.70 2.84
C PHE A 132 -13.37 12.67 3.65
N PRO A 133 -12.30 11.95 3.25
CA PRO A 133 -11.06 11.97 4.02
C PRO A 133 -10.48 13.38 4.17
N VAL A 134 -10.47 14.15 3.08
CA VAL A 134 -9.98 15.53 3.06
C VAL A 134 -10.85 16.42 3.95
N GLY A 135 -12.17 16.28 3.84
CA GLY A 135 -13.14 17.02 4.65
C GLY A 135 -12.95 16.73 6.14
N ILE A 136 -12.84 15.46 6.53
CA ILE A 136 -12.60 15.03 7.92
C ILE A 136 -11.32 15.67 8.47
N LEU A 137 -10.24 15.77 7.69
CA LEU A 137 -9.00 16.42 8.11
C LEU A 137 -9.15 17.93 8.32
N THR A 138 -10.11 18.58 7.64
CA THR A 138 -10.36 20.02 7.82
C THR A 138 -11.29 20.34 8.99
N LEU A 139 -12.00 19.36 9.55
CA LEU A 139 -12.93 19.55 10.66
C LEU A 139 -12.27 19.93 12.01
N PRO A 140 -11.09 19.42 12.43
CA PRO A 140 -10.59 19.59 13.79
C PRO A 140 -10.55 21.05 14.30
N PRO A 141 -10.13 22.05 13.50
CA PRO A 141 -10.17 23.46 13.91
C PRO A 141 -11.59 23.99 14.23
N PHE A 142 -12.64 23.41 13.64
CA PHE A 142 -14.03 23.87 13.79
C PHE A 142 -14.81 23.13 14.88
N LEU A 143 -14.30 22.00 15.37
CA LEU A 143 -14.99 21.17 16.38
C LEU A 143 -14.91 21.75 17.80
N GLY A 144 -14.16 22.86 17.99
CA GLY A 144 -13.99 23.51 19.28
C GLY A 144 -13.32 22.61 20.34
N GLY A 145 -13.26 23.10 21.57
CA GLY A 145 -12.73 22.36 22.72
C GLY A 145 -11.27 22.64 23.06
N ARG A 146 -10.80 22.03 24.16
CA ARG A 146 -9.44 22.22 24.68
C ARG A 146 -8.40 21.59 23.75
N GLU A 147 -7.29 22.28 23.56
CA GLU A 147 -6.09 21.70 22.96
C GLU A 147 -5.57 20.51 23.80
N LYS A 148 -5.68 19.32 23.23
CA LYS A 148 -5.21 18.07 23.84
C LYS A 148 -4.11 17.48 22.97
N ARG A 149 -3.13 16.83 23.60
CA ARG A 149 -2.22 15.95 22.83
C ARG A 149 -2.97 14.68 22.47
N GLY A 150 -2.62 14.01 21.37
CA GLY A 150 -3.27 12.73 21.00
C GLY A 150 -3.23 11.69 22.12
N VAL A 151 -2.18 11.68 22.95
CA VAL A 151 -2.06 10.79 24.11
C VAL A 151 -3.07 11.10 25.23
N GLU A 152 -3.56 12.34 25.32
CA GLU A 152 -4.51 12.78 26.35
C GLU A 152 -5.96 12.45 25.97
N ASP A 153 -6.25 12.35 24.67
CA ASP A 153 -7.57 12.02 24.14
C ASP A 153 -7.53 10.71 23.35
N PRO A 154 -7.76 9.55 24.01
CA PRO A 154 -7.65 8.25 23.36
C PRO A 154 -8.69 8.06 22.25
N TRP A 155 -9.82 8.79 22.30
CA TRP A 155 -10.84 8.71 21.26
C TRP A 155 -10.36 9.36 19.97
N PHE A 156 -9.84 10.59 20.05
CA PHE A 156 -9.26 11.28 18.90
C PHE A 156 -8.02 10.57 18.35
N ALA A 157 -7.17 9.99 19.20
CA ALA A 157 -6.03 9.19 18.75
C ALA A 157 -6.48 7.92 18.01
N THR A 158 -7.51 7.23 18.51
CA THR A 158 -8.05 6.04 17.84
C THR A 158 -8.69 6.41 16.51
N ALA A 159 -9.46 7.50 16.45
CA ALA A 159 -10.04 8.00 15.20
C ALA A 159 -8.97 8.35 14.16
N GLY A 160 -7.86 8.98 14.57
CA GLY A 160 -6.72 9.24 13.69
C GLY A 160 -6.04 7.96 13.18
N ALA A 161 -5.88 6.95 14.03
CA ALA A 161 -5.31 5.66 13.62
C ALA A 161 -6.22 4.91 12.64
N VAL A 162 -7.54 4.90 12.89
CA VAL A 162 -8.54 4.34 11.97
C VAL A 162 -8.53 5.07 10.63
N TYR A 163 -8.42 6.40 10.66
CA TYR A 163 -8.29 7.21 9.46
C TYR A 163 -7.05 6.82 8.63
N LEU A 164 -5.88 6.69 9.27
CA LEU A 164 -4.65 6.28 8.59
C LEU A 164 -4.75 4.85 8.03
N ALA A 165 -5.32 3.92 8.80
CA ALA A 165 -5.56 2.56 8.35
C ALA A 165 -6.51 2.51 7.14
N HIS A 166 -7.54 3.35 7.14
CA HIS A 166 -8.49 3.47 6.03
C HIS A 166 -7.84 4.04 4.78
N VAL A 167 -7.11 5.16 4.89
CA VAL A 167 -6.39 5.78 3.75
C VAL A 167 -5.37 4.79 3.17
N TRP A 168 -4.65 4.06 4.02
CA TRP A 168 -3.75 3.01 3.60
C TRP A 168 -4.50 1.89 2.86
N PHE A 169 -5.59 1.37 3.44
CA PHE A 169 -6.36 0.26 2.86
C PHE A 169 -6.93 0.62 1.48
N ILE A 170 -7.55 1.80 1.33
CA ILE A 170 -8.11 2.23 0.05
C ILE A 170 -7.01 2.50 -1.00
N SER A 171 -5.81 2.88 -0.57
CA SER A 171 -4.65 3.04 -1.46
C SER A 171 -4.10 1.70 -1.94
N VAL A 172 -4.05 0.68 -1.07
CA VAL A 172 -3.64 -0.67 -1.46
C VAL A 172 -4.70 -1.33 -2.36
N PHE A 173 -5.98 -1.13 -2.05
CA PHE A 173 -7.09 -1.54 -2.91
C PHE A 173 -6.96 -1.00 -4.33
N SER A 174 -6.48 0.24 -4.48
CA SER A 174 -6.33 0.85 -5.81
C SER A 174 -5.21 0.23 -6.66
N ILE A 175 -4.32 -0.56 -6.07
CA ILE A 175 -3.21 -1.27 -6.72
C ILE A 175 -3.33 -2.79 -6.58
N ASN A 176 -4.51 -3.32 -6.27
CA ASN A 176 -4.73 -4.76 -6.09
C ASN A 176 -4.24 -5.59 -7.30
N ILE A 177 -4.45 -5.11 -8.52
CA ILE A 177 -3.97 -5.76 -9.76
C ILE A 177 -2.44 -5.89 -9.77
N PHE A 178 -1.70 -4.91 -9.25
CA PHE A 178 -0.24 -5.06 -9.11
C PHE A 178 0.10 -6.13 -8.09
N LEU A 179 -0.63 -6.21 -6.97
CA LEU A 179 -0.37 -7.27 -6.00
C LEU A 179 -0.52 -8.65 -6.63
N GLU A 180 -1.50 -8.85 -7.49
CA GLU A 180 -1.68 -10.09 -8.24
C GLU A 180 -0.54 -10.34 -9.25
N LEU A 181 -0.16 -9.31 -10.01
CA LEU A 181 0.95 -9.40 -10.97
C LEU A 181 2.29 -9.73 -10.29
N TYR A 182 2.51 -9.17 -9.09
CA TYR A 182 3.72 -9.38 -8.30
C TYR A 182 3.63 -10.59 -7.36
N ALA A 183 2.45 -11.20 -7.18
CA ALA A 183 2.25 -12.43 -6.41
C ALA A 183 2.67 -13.69 -7.16
N LYS A 184 2.83 -13.63 -8.48
CA LYS A 184 3.26 -14.78 -9.28
C LYS A 184 4.77 -15.01 -9.10
N ASP A 185 5.13 -16.18 -8.59
CA ASP A 185 6.51 -16.64 -8.55
C ASP A 185 6.98 -17.00 -9.97
N ARG A 186 7.68 -16.06 -10.61
CA ARG A 186 8.14 -16.21 -12.00
C ARG A 186 9.64 -16.36 -12.06
N SER A 187 10.12 -17.33 -12.84
CA SER A 187 11.55 -17.54 -13.10
C SER A 187 12.07 -16.77 -14.32
N ASP A 188 11.19 -16.11 -15.05
CA ASP A 188 11.43 -15.46 -16.35
C ASP A 188 11.17 -13.95 -16.32
N PHE A 189 11.41 -13.31 -15.18
CA PHE A 189 11.25 -11.87 -15.05
C PHE A 189 12.52 -11.15 -15.54
N CYS A 190 12.38 -10.33 -16.58
CA CYS A 190 13.44 -9.48 -17.11
C CYS A 190 13.06 -8.00 -16.94
N TRP A 191 14.04 -7.16 -16.58
CA TRP A 191 13.86 -5.71 -16.48
C TRP A 191 15.07 -4.98 -17.05
N ALA A 192 14.86 -3.78 -17.59
CA ALA A 192 15.94 -2.93 -18.09
C ALA A 192 16.55 -2.13 -16.92
N ASN A 193 17.85 -2.26 -16.71
CA ASN A 193 18.55 -1.48 -15.70
C ASN A 193 18.86 -0.07 -16.18
N THR A 194 19.48 0.74 -15.32
CA THR A 194 19.84 2.14 -15.57
C THR A 194 20.79 2.34 -16.75
N HIS A 195 21.41 1.26 -17.25
CA HIS A 195 22.29 1.25 -18.41
C HIS A 195 21.63 0.63 -19.65
N HIS A 196 20.31 0.45 -19.64
CA HIS A 196 19.53 -0.22 -20.70
C HIS A 196 19.99 -1.66 -20.97
N ILE A 197 20.61 -2.31 -19.98
CA ILE A 197 20.96 -3.74 -20.04
C ILE A 197 19.80 -4.51 -19.42
N PHE A 198 19.40 -5.60 -20.07
CA PHE A 198 18.35 -6.48 -19.58
C PHE A 198 18.90 -7.45 -18.53
N ASP A 199 18.42 -7.31 -17.30
CA ASP A 199 18.71 -8.23 -16.21
C ASP A 199 17.52 -9.17 -16.03
N CYS A 200 17.75 -10.48 -16.21
CA CYS A 200 16.74 -11.53 -16.08
C CYS A 200 16.97 -12.37 -14.83
N GLY A 201 15.90 -12.73 -14.12
CA GLY A 201 15.99 -13.55 -12.93
C GLY A 201 14.63 -14.01 -12.39
N ARG A 202 14.67 -14.59 -11.19
CA ARG A 202 13.45 -14.98 -10.47
C ARG A 202 12.85 -13.77 -9.75
N GLN A 203 11.59 -13.49 -10.04
CA GLN A 203 10.77 -12.57 -9.26
C GLN A 203 10.10 -13.36 -8.13
N ALA A 204 10.65 -13.25 -6.92
CA ALA A 204 10.05 -13.86 -5.74
C ALA A 204 8.77 -13.10 -5.30
N PRO A 205 7.71 -13.78 -4.85
CA PRO A 205 6.38 -13.19 -4.58
C PRO A 205 6.28 -12.44 -3.23
N TRP A 206 7.41 -12.08 -2.63
CA TRP A 206 7.48 -11.53 -1.27
C TRP A 206 6.70 -10.22 -1.09
N THR A 207 6.55 -9.41 -2.15
CA THR A 207 5.81 -8.14 -2.09
C THR A 207 4.34 -8.41 -1.80
N ALA A 208 3.71 -9.33 -2.53
CA ALA A 208 2.32 -9.70 -2.30
C ALA A 208 2.12 -10.30 -0.89
N GLU A 209 3.04 -11.15 -0.43
CA GLU A 209 3.00 -11.70 0.93
C GLU A 209 3.00 -10.60 1.99
N VAL A 210 3.85 -9.56 1.84
CA VAL A 210 3.90 -8.42 2.78
C VAL A 210 2.59 -7.64 2.78
N PHE A 211 2.03 -7.34 1.61
CA PHE A 211 0.76 -6.61 1.51
C PHE A 211 -0.44 -7.41 2.01
N ASN A 212 -0.40 -8.74 1.94
CA ASN A 212 -1.43 -9.64 2.50
C ASN A 212 -1.25 -9.83 4.01
N ALA A 213 -0.01 -9.82 4.52
CA ALA A 213 0.29 -9.96 5.94
C ALA A 213 -0.17 -8.76 6.78
N ILE A 214 -0.11 -7.54 6.24
CA ILE A 214 -0.53 -6.33 6.97
C ILE A 214 -2.01 -6.38 7.39
N PRO A 215 -3.00 -6.52 6.47
CA PRO A 215 -4.41 -6.57 6.85
C PRO A 215 -4.70 -7.80 7.70
N TRP A 216 -4.02 -8.94 7.44
CA TRP A 216 -4.11 -10.15 8.26
C TRP A 216 -3.74 -9.90 9.74
N ILE A 217 -2.59 -9.27 9.99
CA ILE A 217 -2.14 -8.87 11.34
C ILE A 217 -3.13 -7.89 11.97
N LEU A 218 -3.62 -6.91 11.22
CA LEU A 218 -4.60 -5.95 11.72
C LEU A 218 -5.92 -6.62 12.11
N THR A 219 -6.41 -7.61 11.33
CA THR A 219 -7.57 -8.43 11.74
C THR A 219 -7.29 -9.23 13.00
N ALA A 220 -6.09 -9.78 13.18
CA ALA A 220 -5.73 -10.50 14.39
C ALA A 220 -5.79 -9.58 15.62
N ILE A 221 -5.24 -8.37 15.52
CA ILE A 221 -5.30 -7.34 16.56
C ILE A 221 -6.75 -6.92 16.84
N PHE A 222 -7.56 -6.76 15.79
CA PHE A 222 -8.97 -6.41 15.91
C PHE A 222 -9.79 -7.50 16.61
N ILE A 223 -9.64 -8.77 16.20
CA ILE A 223 -10.29 -9.92 16.82
C ILE A 223 -9.87 -10.04 18.28
N PHE A 224 -8.57 -9.92 18.58
CA PHE A 224 -8.07 -9.89 19.96
C PHE A 224 -8.76 -8.80 20.78
N THR A 225 -8.85 -7.59 20.23
CA THR A 225 -9.48 -6.44 20.89
C THR A 225 -10.94 -6.71 21.19
N LEU A 226 -11.71 -7.20 20.20
CA LEU A 226 -13.12 -7.55 20.36
C LEU A 226 -13.32 -8.65 21.41
N LEU A 227 -12.53 -9.72 21.36
CA LEU A 227 -12.62 -10.83 22.30
C LEU A 227 -12.25 -10.37 23.72
N TYR A 228 -11.13 -9.66 23.87
CA TYR A 228 -10.68 -9.19 25.17
C TYR A 228 -11.70 -8.24 25.81
N PHE A 229 -12.13 -7.21 25.10
CA PHE A 229 -13.08 -6.24 25.64
C PHE A 229 -14.49 -6.82 25.77
N GLY A 230 -14.93 -7.68 24.86
CA GLY A 230 -16.22 -8.35 24.92
C GLY A 230 -16.33 -9.30 26.11
N VAL A 231 -15.34 -10.19 26.29
CA VAL A 231 -15.29 -11.11 27.44
C VAL A 231 -15.11 -10.33 28.74
N ARG A 232 -14.25 -9.32 28.76
CA ARG A 232 -14.06 -8.48 29.96
C ARG A 232 -15.34 -7.73 30.32
N TRP A 233 -16.05 -7.17 29.35
CA TRP A 233 -17.33 -6.51 29.57
C TRP A 233 -18.37 -7.49 30.14
N PHE A 234 -18.49 -8.68 29.56
CA PHE A 234 -19.37 -9.73 30.07
C PHE A 234 -19.04 -10.14 31.52
N LEU A 235 -17.76 -10.33 31.83
CA LEU A 235 -17.31 -10.70 33.18
C LEU A 235 -17.54 -9.57 34.19
N LEU A 236 -17.37 -8.30 33.79
CA LEU A 236 -17.68 -7.16 34.65
C LEU A 236 -19.18 -7.09 34.98
N ASN A 237 -20.04 -7.35 34.00
CA ASN A 237 -21.50 -7.31 34.21
C ASN A 237 -22.03 -8.52 34.98
N SER A 238 -21.40 -9.69 34.83
CA SER A 238 -21.85 -10.93 35.48
C SER A 238 -21.25 -11.15 36.87
N ILE A 239 -19.96 -10.84 37.08
CA ILE A 239 -19.20 -11.17 38.30
C ILE A 239 -18.89 -9.92 39.14
N GLY A 240 -18.96 -8.72 38.56
CA GLY A 240 -18.77 -7.46 39.27
C GLY A 240 -17.42 -7.35 39.99
N ALA A 241 -17.44 -6.99 41.27
CA ALA A 241 -16.24 -6.70 42.07
C ALA A 241 -15.32 -7.90 42.36
N ARG A 242 -15.70 -9.14 42.01
CA ARG A 242 -14.87 -10.33 42.24
C ARG A 242 -13.84 -10.59 41.13
N LEU A 243 -13.76 -9.69 40.14
CA LEU A 243 -12.81 -9.79 39.02
C LEU A 243 -11.39 -9.52 39.51
N THR A 244 -10.64 -10.57 39.81
CA THR A 244 -9.25 -10.45 40.28
C THR A 244 -8.30 -10.12 39.12
N PRO A 245 -7.15 -9.46 39.39
CA PRO A 245 -6.12 -9.21 38.38
C PRO A 245 -5.61 -10.49 37.70
N ALA A 246 -5.59 -11.62 38.42
CA ALA A 246 -5.20 -12.92 37.89
C ALA A 246 -6.17 -13.42 36.81
N LEU A 247 -7.49 -13.28 37.04
CA LEU A 247 -8.51 -13.63 36.06
C LEU A 247 -8.41 -12.72 34.83
N GLY A 248 -8.17 -11.42 35.01
CA GLY A 248 -7.95 -10.49 33.89
C GLY A 248 -6.75 -10.90 33.00
N LYS A 249 -5.66 -11.38 33.61
CA LYS A 249 -4.51 -11.92 32.87
C LYS A 249 -4.86 -13.20 32.10
N GLN A 250 -5.63 -14.10 32.70
CA GLN A 250 -6.09 -15.32 32.03
C GLN A 250 -7.00 -15.00 30.84
N VAL A 251 -7.90 -14.02 30.98
CA VAL A 251 -8.75 -13.54 29.89
C VAL A 251 -7.92 -12.95 28.76
N ALA A 252 -6.92 -12.12 29.07
CA ALA A 252 -6.04 -11.54 28.05
C ALA A 252 -5.21 -12.61 27.31
N ILE A 253 -4.66 -13.59 28.02
CA ILE A 253 -3.92 -14.69 27.39
C ILE A 253 -4.87 -15.58 26.58
N GLY A 254 -6.04 -15.89 27.11
CA GLY A 254 -7.06 -16.69 26.43
C GLY A 254 -7.54 -16.03 25.14
N SER A 255 -7.86 -14.74 25.18
CA SER A 255 -8.26 -13.97 23.98
C SER A 255 -7.13 -13.87 22.97
N LEU A 256 -5.87 -13.76 23.42
CA LEU A 256 -4.70 -13.76 22.54
C LEU A 256 -4.54 -15.10 21.83
N VAL A 257 -4.60 -16.22 22.56
CA VAL A 257 -4.49 -17.56 21.97
C VAL A 257 -5.60 -17.79 20.95
N VAL A 258 -6.85 -17.46 21.29
CA VAL A 258 -7.98 -17.59 20.36
C VAL A 258 -7.80 -16.72 19.13
N ALA A 259 -7.39 -15.46 19.29
CA ALA A 259 -7.14 -14.56 18.16
C ALA A 259 -6.02 -15.07 17.24
N VAL A 260 -4.93 -15.61 17.81
CA VAL A 260 -3.83 -16.21 17.04
C VAL A 260 -4.29 -17.47 16.31
N LEU A 261 -5.11 -18.32 16.92
CA LEU A 261 -5.65 -19.52 16.26
C LEU A 261 -6.57 -19.16 15.10
N ILE A 262 -7.47 -18.17 15.29
CA ILE A 262 -8.34 -17.67 14.21
C ILE A 262 -7.48 -17.06 13.10
N SER A 263 -6.50 -16.24 13.46
CA SER A 263 -5.56 -15.63 12.50
C SER A 263 -4.83 -16.70 11.68
N ALA A 264 -4.27 -17.72 12.32
CA ALA A 264 -3.60 -18.81 11.60
C ALA A 264 -4.55 -19.55 10.64
N ALA A 265 -5.81 -19.75 11.04
CA ALA A 265 -6.82 -20.38 10.21
C ALA A 265 -7.29 -19.50 9.04
N THR A 266 -7.22 -18.16 9.16
CA THR A 266 -7.64 -17.23 8.10
C THR A 266 -6.51 -16.88 7.12
N TRP A 267 -5.25 -17.25 7.39
CA TRP A 267 -4.13 -16.96 6.48
C TRP A 267 -4.38 -17.38 5.02
N PRO A 268 -4.92 -18.58 4.72
CA PRO A 268 -5.19 -18.97 3.34
C PRO A 268 -6.20 -18.07 2.61
N ILE A 269 -7.05 -17.33 3.34
CA ILE A 269 -7.98 -16.35 2.76
C ILE A 269 -7.20 -15.10 2.30
N TYR A 270 -6.18 -14.70 3.07
CA TYR A 270 -5.32 -13.57 2.73
C TYR A 270 -4.33 -13.90 1.62
N GLU A 271 -3.70 -15.07 1.70
CA GLU A 271 -2.76 -15.56 0.69
C GLU A 271 -3.45 -15.94 -0.62
N GLY A 272 -4.60 -16.60 -0.55
CA GLY A 272 -5.36 -17.09 -1.71
C GLY A 272 -6.25 -16.04 -2.39
N GLY A 273 -5.92 -14.76 -2.26
CA GLY A 273 -6.60 -13.68 -2.98
C GLY A 273 -7.56 -12.84 -2.14
N PHE A 274 -7.19 -12.35 -0.95
CA PHE A 274 -8.05 -11.40 -0.19
C PHE A 274 -8.43 -10.16 -1.02
N TRP A 275 -7.56 -9.75 -1.93
CA TRP A 275 -7.79 -8.67 -2.88
C TRP A 275 -8.51 -9.10 -4.18
N ASP A 276 -8.71 -10.40 -4.34
CA ASP A 276 -9.22 -11.13 -5.53
C ASP A 276 -10.47 -11.99 -5.21
N TYR A 277 -10.99 -11.93 -3.97
CA TYR A 277 -12.03 -12.83 -3.45
C TYR A 277 -13.42 -12.51 -4.04
N GLY A 278 -13.60 -12.50 -5.37
CA GLY A 278 -14.87 -12.44 -6.10
C GLY A 278 -15.87 -11.38 -5.63
N GLY A 279 -15.39 -10.38 -4.92
CA GLY A 279 -16.16 -9.52 -4.03
C GLY A 279 -15.56 -8.16 -4.15
N LEU A 280 -16.20 -7.34 -4.99
CA LEU A 280 -15.70 -6.12 -5.62
C LEU A 280 -14.82 -6.38 -6.86
N GLY A 281 -15.33 -7.19 -7.81
CA GLY A 281 -15.04 -7.12 -9.26
C GLY A 281 -13.63 -6.71 -9.69
N ALA A 282 -12.59 -7.41 -9.22
CA ALA A 282 -11.30 -7.36 -9.89
C ALA A 282 -11.48 -7.91 -11.32
N MET A 283 -10.81 -7.29 -12.30
CA MET A 283 -10.92 -7.62 -13.71
C MET A 283 -10.76 -9.13 -13.96
N ASP A 284 -11.68 -9.70 -14.73
CA ASP A 284 -11.80 -11.15 -14.96
C ASP A 284 -10.79 -11.73 -15.98
N GLU A 285 -9.85 -10.95 -16.53
CA GLU A 285 -9.00 -11.47 -17.62
C GLU A 285 -7.50 -11.24 -17.38
N VAL A 286 -6.89 -12.24 -16.73
CA VAL A 286 -5.44 -12.42 -16.55
C VAL A 286 -4.68 -12.46 -17.89
N GLU A 287 -5.37 -12.83 -18.97
CA GLU A 287 -4.82 -12.94 -20.32
C GLU A 287 -4.58 -11.55 -20.95
N GLU A 288 -5.50 -10.59 -20.75
CA GLU A 288 -5.30 -9.19 -21.16
C GLU A 288 -4.16 -8.51 -20.37
N LEU A 289 -3.95 -8.92 -19.11
CA LEU A 289 -2.88 -8.39 -18.23
C LEU A 289 -1.46 -8.81 -18.67
N GLU A 290 -1.33 -9.92 -19.40
CA GLU A 290 -0.03 -10.38 -19.94
C GLU A 290 0.36 -9.61 -21.20
N ASP A 291 -0.60 -9.27 -22.07
CA ASP A 291 -0.39 -8.44 -23.27
C ASP A 291 -0.06 -6.97 -22.93
N MET A 292 -0.46 -6.49 -21.76
CA MET A 292 -0.29 -5.09 -21.31
C MET A 292 0.94 -4.85 -20.44
N ARG A 293 1.63 -5.90 -20.00
CA ARG A 293 2.95 -5.77 -19.39
C ARG A 293 3.87 -5.41 -20.56
N GLY A 294 4.48 -4.23 -20.54
CA GLY A 294 5.56 -3.85 -21.46
C GLY A 294 6.81 -4.71 -21.25
N GLN A 295 6.67 -6.03 -21.12
CA GLN A 295 7.66 -6.93 -21.69
C GLN A 295 7.89 -6.41 -23.10
N PRO A 296 9.15 -6.22 -23.52
CA PRO A 296 9.39 -6.02 -24.92
C PRO A 296 8.63 -7.12 -25.65
N SER A 297 7.67 -6.74 -26.52
CA SER A 297 7.26 -7.62 -27.61
C SER A 297 8.55 -8.18 -28.18
N ASP A 298 8.63 -9.49 -28.42
CA ASP A 298 9.85 -10.14 -28.90
C ASP A 298 10.58 -9.19 -29.86
N THR A 299 11.68 -8.62 -29.40
CA THR A 299 12.42 -7.58 -30.12
C THR A 299 13.82 -8.12 -30.25
N LEU A 300 14.20 -8.36 -31.50
CA LEU A 300 15.50 -8.88 -31.83
C LEU A 300 16.45 -7.70 -31.85
N VAL A 301 17.17 -7.51 -30.75
CA VAL A 301 18.15 -6.43 -30.65
C VAL A 301 19.50 -6.94 -31.14
N TYR A 302 19.95 -6.45 -32.28
CA TYR A 302 21.30 -6.72 -32.78
C TYR A 302 22.30 -5.74 -32.14
N TYR A 303 23.39 -6.28 -31.60
CA TYR A 303 24.45 -5.47 -30.98
C TYR A 303 24.95 -4.42 -31.98
N GLU A 304 24.90 -3.14 -31.60
CA GLU A 304 25.22 -1.93 -32.40
C GLU A 304 24.17 -1.46 -33.43
N LYS A 305 23.11 -2.24 -33.72
CA LYS A 305 22.11 -1.86 -34.75
C LYS A 305 20.70 -1.59 -34.22
N GLY A 306 20.38 -2.02 -33.00
CA GLY A 306 19.03 -1.85 -32.44
C GLY A 306 18.06 -2.94 -32.89
N ASP A 307 16.77 -2.62 -32.95
CA ASP A 307 15.71 -3.55 -33.33
C ASP A 307 15.82 -3.97 -34.80
N ASP A 308 15.96 -5.28 -35.04
CA ASP A 308 16.20 -5.91 -36.35
C ASP A 308 15.19 -7.05 -36.61
N TRP A 309 14.00 -6.96 -36.00
CA TRP A 309 12.95 -7.99 -36.08
C TRP A 309 12.61 -8.42 -37.51
N ALA A 310 12.49 -7.45 -38.42
CA ALA A 310 12.09 -7.67 -39.81
C ALA A 310 13.02 -8.60 -40.62
N ASP A 311 14.29 -8.72 -40.21
CA ASP A 311 15.29 -9.52 -40.92
C ASP A 311 15.50 -10.92 -40.31
N TRP A 312 15.05 -11.14 -39.07
CA TRP A 312 15.41 -12.33 -38.28
C TRP A 312 14.24 -13.09 -37.64
N GLU A 313 13.00 -12.62 -37.82
CA GLU A 313 11.78 -13.28 -37.35
C GLU A 313 11.74 -14.77 -37.74
N ASP A 314 12.11 -15.10 -38.99
CA ASP A 314 12.11 -16.45 -39.56
C ASP A 314 12.98 -17.48 -38.80
N ARG A 315 13.95 -16.99 -38.01
CA ARG A 315 14.96 -17.82 -37.33
C ARG A 315 14.76 -17.87 -35.81
N CYS A 316 13.72 -17.22 -35.31
CA CYS A 316 13.49 -17.02 -33.90
C CYS A 316 12.14 -17.61 -33.51
N LEU A 317 12.07 -18.23 -32.33
CA LEU A 317 10.81 -18.71 -31.77
C LEU A 317 10.17 -17.59 -30.96
N THR A 318 8.90 -17.30 -31.20
CA THR A 318 8.17 -16.33 -30.40
C THR A 318 8.05 -16.79 -28.94
N PHE A 319 7.79 -15.86 -28.03
CA PHE A 319 7.56 -16.14 -26.62
C PHE A 319 6.40 -17.13 -26.42
N SER A 320 5.31 -16.97 -27.18
CA SER A 320 4.14 -17.87 -27.10
C SER A 320 4.50 -19.30 -27.52
N ASP A 321 5.30 -19.46 -28.59
CA ASP A 321 5.72 -20.77 -29.10
C ASP A 321 6.77 -21.46 -28.21
N SER A 322 7.59 -20.69 -27.50
CA SER A 322 8.65 -21.20 -26.61
C SER A 322 8.22 -21.34 -25.14
N SER A 323 7.04 -20.85 -24.78
CA SER A 323 6.49 -20.85 -23.41
C SER A 323 6.42 -22.25 -22.78
N ASN A 324 6.25 -23.30 -23.60
CA ASN A 324 6.06 -24.69 -23.18
C ASN A 324 7.31 -25.59 -23.29
N LEU A 325 8.44 -25.07 -23.78
CA LEU A 325 9.67 -25.84 -23.99
C LEU A 325 10.59 -25.69 -22.77
N GLY A 326 10.83 -26.79 -22.04
CA GLY A 326 11.51 -26.82 -20.73
C GLY A 326 13.03 -26.55 -20.71
N CYS A 327 13.56 -25.73 -21.63
CA CYS A 327 14.99 -25.42 -21.70
C CYS A 327 15.20 -23.89 -21.76
N HIS A 328 15.53 -23.26 -20.62
CA HIS A 328 15.74 -21.81 -20.53
C HIS A 328 17.18 -21.37 -20.51
N SER A 329 17.55 -20.57 -21.51
CA SER A 329 18.14 -19.25 -21.29
C SER A 329 17.11 -18.20 -21.74
N ARG A 330 16.15 -17.89 -20.86
CA ARG A 330 15.00 -17.00 -21.16
C ARG A 330 15.42 -15.54 -20.98
N GLY A 331 15.40 -14.77 -22.06
CA GLY A 331 15.72 -13.32 -22.09
C GLY A 331 16.51 -12.85 -23.32
N LEU A 332 17.00 -13.76 -24.17
CA LEU A 332 17.72 -13.40 -25.39
C LEU A 332 17.47 -14.47 -26.46
N LEU A 333 16.71 -14.13 -27.50
CA LEU A 333 16.85 -14.84 -28.78
C LEU A 333 18.18 -14.40 -29.38
N VAL A 334 19.27 -15.08 -29.00
CA VAL A 334 20.49 -15.03 -29.80
C VAL A 334 20.18 -15.77 -31.08
N GLY A 335 19.99 -15.04 -32.17
CA GLY A 335 19.94 -15.63 -33.50
C GLY A 335 21.17 -16.52 -33.69
N VAL A 336 20.95 -17.82 -33.88
CA VAL A 336 22.00 -18.77 -34.26
C VAL A 336 22.31 -18.52 -35.73
N GLY A 337 23.08 -17.45 -35.99
CA GLY A 337 23.63 -17.11 -37.29
C GLY A 337 25.14 -17.09 -37.22
N ASN A 338 25.78 -18.24 -37.46
CA ASN A 338 27.22 -18.44 -37.70
C ASN A 338 28.14 -17.30 -37.22
N LEU A 339 28.38 -17.22 -35.91
CA LEU A 339 29.56 -16.55 -35.38
C LEU A 339 30.71 -17.58 -35.29
N PRO A 340 31.95 -17.18 -35.59
CA PRO A 340 33.09 -18.07 -35.55
C PRO A 340 33.26 -18.59 -34.12
N THR A 341 33.47 -19.89 -34.00
CA THR A 341 33.85 -20.57 -32.77
C THR A 341 34.94 -19.81 -32.01
N TYR A 342 34.56 -19.14 -30.92
CA TYR A 342 35.44 -18.91 -29.79
C TYR A 342 34.93 -19.77 -28.64
N THR A 343 35.43 -21.00 -28.62
CA THR A 343 35.45 -21.85 -27.44
C THR A 343 36.41 -21.22 -26.42
N GLU A 344 35.89 -20.52 -25.42
CA GLU A 344 36.61 -20.39 -24.15
C GLU A 344 36.12 -21.48 -23.19
N HIS A 345 37.03 -22.41 -22.93
CA HIS A 345 36.98 -23.44 -21.91
C HIS A 345 36.56 -22.86 -20.56
N ILE A 346 35.42 -23.29 -20.02
CA ILE A 346 35.21 -23.33 -18.57
C ILE A 346 35.45 -24.77 -18.13
N ASP A 347 36.73 -25.09 -17.93
CA ASP A 347 37.12 -26.19 -17.06
C ASP A 347 37.10 -25.70 -15.61
N GLY A 348 36.37 -26.43 -14.77
CA GLY A 348 36.57 -26.43 -13.33
C GLY A 348 35.46 -25.74 -12.54
N LEU A 349 34.56 -26.54 -11.98
CA LEU A 349 34.38 -26.68 -10.53
C LEU A 349 33.50 -27.91 -10.26
N ARG A 350 34.06 -28.84 -9.47
CA ARG A 350 33.34 -29.89 -8.76
C ARG A 350 32.56 -29.29 -7.60
#